data_AF-A0A1A7KFE6-F1
#
_entry.id   AF-A0A1A7KFE6-F1
#
_cell.length_a   1.000
_cell.length_b   1.000
_cell.length_c   1.000
_cell.angle_alpha   90.00
_cell.angle_beta   90.00
_cell.angle_gamma   90.00
#
_symmetry.space_group_name_H-M   'P 1'
#
loop_
_entity.id
_entity.type
_entity.pdbx_description
1 polymer ?
#
loop_
_entity_poly.entity_id
_entity_poly.type
_entity_poly.pdbx_seq_one_letter_code
_entity_poly.pdbx_strand_id
1 'polypeptide(L)' 'MAVTKQSIGAKRNRLLRYQQVMEEFNKHDCRYTPITVIHREFIYPKFHISRDTLYRILNTPVEEELVKVTLPSLFD' A
#
# COMPACT_ATOMS: atom_id res chain seq x y z
N MET A 1 -17.04 -7.00 -15.15
CA MET A 1 -18.03 -6.27 -14.32
C MET A 1 -17.83 -4.78 -14.56
N ALA A 2 -18.92 -4.00 -14.67
CA ALA A 2 -18.82 -2.55 -14.77
C ALA A 2 -18.15 -1.98 -13.50
N VAL A 3 -17.27 -0.99 -13.67
CA VAL A 3 -16.63 -0.30 -12.55
C VAL A 3 -17.70 0.53 -11.84
N THR A 4 -17.91 0.28 -10.55
CA THR A 4 -18.88 1.02 -9.72
C THR A 4 -18.17 2.05 -8.85
N LYS A 5 -18.87 3.13 -8.44
CA LYS A 5 -18.33 4.12 -7.48
C LYS A 5 -17.82 3.44 -6.19
N GLN A 6 -18.51 2.39 -5.71
CA GLN A 6 -18.07 1.60 -4.56
C GLN A 6 -16.74 0.87 -4.81
N SER A 7 -16.57 0.28 -6.01
CA SER A 7 -15.32 -0.40 -6.37
C SER A 7 -14.12 0.56 -6.46
N ILE A 8 -14.35 1.80 -6.93
CA ILE A 8 -13.35 2.88 -6.95
C ILE A 8 -12.95 3.26 -5.52
N GLY A 9 -13.94 3.49 -4.64
CA GLY A 9 -13.69 3.80 -3.24
C GLY A 9 -12.93 2.69 -2.50
N ALA A 10 -13.31 1.43 -2.71
CA ALA A 10 -12.61 0.28 -2.14
C ALA A 10 -11.15 0.19 -2.61
N LYS A 11 -10.91 0.46 -3.91
CA LYS A 11 -9.56 0.51 -4.47
C LYS A 11 -8.74 1.65 -3.85
N ARG A 12 -9.29 2.87 -3.76
CA ARG A 12 -8.65 4.02 -3.13
C ARG A 12 -8.23 3.71 -1.69
N ASN A 13 -9.14 3.17 -0.89
CA ASN A 13 -8.87 2.83 0.52
C ASN A 13 -7.77 1.77 0.66
N ARG A 14 -7.70 0.81 -0.28
CA ARG A 14 -6.62 -0.18 -0.30
C ARG A 14 -5.27 0.49 -0.59
N LEU A 15 -5.21 1.37 -1.57
CA LEU A 15 -3.98 2.07 -1.94
C LEU A 15 -3.49 3.00 -0.82
N LEU A 16 -4.40 3.69 -0.12
CA LEU A 16 -4.04 4.49 1.07
C LEU A 16 -3.43 3.63 2.18
N ARG A 17 -3.95 2.43 2.43
CA ARG A 17 -3.31 1.49 3.38
C ARG A 17 -1.94 1.05 2.89
N TYR A 18 -1.77 0.84 1.59
CA TYR A 18 -0.47 0.46 1.02
C TYR A 18 0.55 1.60 1.20
N GLN A 19 0.13 2.84 1.00
CA GLN A 19 0.96 4.03 1.24
C GLN A 19 1.43 4.09 2.69
N GLN A 20 0.55 3.91 3.67
CA GLN A 20 0.91 3.90 5.10
C GLN A 20 1.93 2.81 5.45
N VAL A 21 1.83 1.63 4.84
CA VAL A 21 2.79 0.55 5.03
C VAL A 21 4.15 0.90 4.40
N MET A 22 4.16 1.49 3.21
CA MET A 22 5.40 1.97 2.56
C MET A 22 6.08 3.05 3.40
N GLU A 23 5.32 4.00 3.94
CA GLU A 23 5.86 5.05 4.81
C GLU A 23 6.52 4.47 6.06
N GLU A 24 5.91 3.47 6.70
CA GLU A 24 6.55 2.79 7.84
C GLU A 24 7.80 2.04 7.41
N PHE A 25 7.73 1.29 6.31
CA PHE A 25 8.86 0.53 5.79
C PHE A 25 10.07 1.45 5.49
N ASN A 26 9.82 2.60 4.87
CA ASN A 26 10.85 3.57 4.48
C ASN A 26 11.54 4.27 5.66
N LYS A 27 11.02 4.15 6.90
CA LYS A 27 11.74 4.61 8.10
C LYS A 27 12.96 3.74 8.43
N HIS A 28 13.06 2.56 7.83
CA HIS A 28 14.13 1.61 8.08
C HIS A 28 15.03 1.48 6.84
N ASP A 29 16.35 1.57 7.01
CA ASP A 29 17.28 1.42 5.88
C ASP A 29 17.36 -0.06 5.47
N CYS A 30 16.67 -0.39 4.38
CA CYS A 30 16.61 -1.73 3.80
C CYS A 30 17.93 -2.19 3.17
N ARG A 31 18.93 -1.31 3.00
CA ARG A 31 20.28 -1.69 2.55
C ARG A 31 21.04 -2.46 3.62
N TYR A 32 20.72 -2.21 4.89
CA TYR A 32 21.41 -2.83 6.03
C TYR A 32 20.50 -3.77 6.83
N THR A 33 19.18 -3.56 6.77
CA THR A 33 18.21 -4.39 7.50
C THR A 33 17.43 -5.27 6.54
N PRO A 34 17.44 -6.61 6.71
CA PRO A 34 16.65 -7.50 5.89
C PRO A 34 15.16 -7.19 5.97
N ILE A 35 14.46 -7.24 4.82
CA ILE A 35 13.00 -7.03 4.73
C ILE A 35 12.24 -7.93 5.72
N THR A 36 12.72 -9.15 5.96
CA THR A 36 12.12 -10.10 6.92
C THR A 36 12.16 -9.59 8.36
N VAL A 37 13.25 -8.91 8.74
CA VAL A 37 13.39 -8.29 10.06
C VAL A 37 12.48 -7.07 10.13
N ILE A 38 12.51 -6.21 9.10
CA ILE A 38 11.62 -5.03 9.06
C ILE A 38 10.15 -5.46 9.18
N HIS A 39 9.77 -6.53 8.46
CA HIS A 39 8.44 -7.10 8.50
C HIS A 39 8.06 -7.57 9.90
N ARG A 40 8.90 -8.40 10.53
CA ARG A 40 8.62 -9.02 11.84
C ARG A 40 8.53 -7.98 12.96
N GLU A 41 9.45 -7.01 12.98
CA GLU A 41 9.62 -6.10 14.11
C GLU A 41 8.73 -4.84 14.00
N PHE A 42 8.48 -4.34 12.78
CA PHE A 42 7.86 -3.01 12.61
C PHE A 42 6.55 -3.06 11.81
N ILE A 43 6.45 -3.90 10.78
CA ILE A 43 5.26 -3.92 9.92
C ILE A 43 4.16 -4.83 10.47
N TYR A 44 4.48 -6.08 10.80
CA TYR A 44 3.48 -7.06 11.27
C TYR A 44 2.78 -6.61 12.56
N PRO A 45 3.48 -6.14 13.61
CA PRO A 45 2.83 -5.72 14.84
C PRO A 45 1.86 -4.53 14.67
N LYS A 46 2.09 -3.71 13.64
CA LYS A 46 1.29 -2.51 13.39
C LYS A 46 0.14 -2.75 12.41
N PHE A 47 0.43 -3.43 11.31
CA PHE A 47 -0.51 -3.57 10.19
C PHE A 47 -1.08 -4.98 10.01
N HIS A 48 -0.56 -5.97 10.73
CA HIS A 48 -1.06 -7.35 10.73
C HIS A 48 -1.14 -7.98 9.33
N ILE A 49 -0.18 -7.64 8.46
CA ILE A 49 -0.12 -8.16 7.08
C ILE A 49 0.92 -9.27 6.96
N SER A 50 0.68 -10.21 6.04
CA SER A 50 1.67 -11.23 5.69
C SER A 50 2.87 -10.61 4.96
N ARG A 51 4.00 -11.32 4.98
CA ARG A 51 5.20 -10.90 4.24
C ARG A 51 4.94 -10.82 2.74
N ASP A 52 4.16 -11.74 2.18
CA ASP A 52 3.77 -11.71 0.76
C ASP A 52 2.94 -10.47 0.41
N THR A 53 2.11 -10.02 1.36
CA THR A 53 1.35 -8.77 1.20
C THR A 53 2.28 -7.57 1.22
N LEU A 54 3.30 -7.55 2.09
CA LEU A 54 4.34 -6.52 2.07
C LEU A 54 5.06 -6.49 0.72
N TYR A 55 5.48 -7.64 0.19
CA TYR A 55 6.11 -7.69 -1.15
C TYR A 55 5.18 -7.19 -2.25
N ARG A 56 3.89 -7.52 -2.20
CA ARG A 56 2.91 -6.97 -3.14
C ARG A 56 2.84 -5.45 -3.05
N ILE A 57 2.83 -4.89 -1.84
CA ILE A 57 2.81 -3.45 -1.59
C ILE A 57 4.05 -2.79 -2.20
N LEU A 58 5.24 -3.32 -1.93
CA LEU A 58 6.51 -2.77 -2.43
C LEU A 58 6.62 -2.79 -3.97
N ASN A 59 5.90 -3.69 -4.64
CA ASN A 59 5.84 -3.80 -6.10
C ASN A 59 4.61 -3.11 -6.71
N THR A 60 3.77 -2.44 -5.91
CA THR A 60 2.61 -1.70 -6.42
C THR A 60 3.01 -0.24 -6.65
N PRO A 61 2.76 0.36 -7.82
CA PRO A 61 2.98 1.79 -8.05
C PRO A 61 1.87 2.62 -7.37
N VAL A 62 1.90 2.67 -6.04
CA VAL A 62 0.82 3.19 -5.19
C VAL A 62 0.45 4.64 -5.53
N GLU A 63 1.45 5.51 -5.71
CA GLU A 63 1.25 6.92 -6.01
C GLU A 63 0.55 7.13 -7.36
N GLU A 64 1.04 6.48 -8.42
CA GLU A 64 0.43 6.55 -9.75
C GLU A 64 -1.00 6.01 -9.75
N GLU A 65 -1.23 4.89 -9.05
CA GLU A 65 -2.56 4.30 -8.95
C GLU A 65 -3.53 5.18 -8.14
N LEU A 66 -3.06 5.87 -7.09
CA LEU A 66 -3.87 6.82 -6.34
C LEU A 66 -4.29 8.01 -7.21
N VAL A 67 -3.38 8.54 -8.01
CA VAL A 67 -3.68 9.61 -8.98
C VAL A 67 -4.75 9.14 -9.97
N LYS A 68 -4.55 7.96 -10.58
CA LYS A 68 -5.49 7.38 -11.54
C LYS A 68 -6.87 7.09 -10.96
N VAL A 69 -6.98 6.78 -9.67
CA VAL A 69 -8.27 6.53 -9.00
C VAL A 69 -8.92 7.84 -8.54
N THR A 70 -8.12 8.86 -8.22
CA THR A 70 -8.62 10.16 -7.77
C THR A 70 -9.09 11.04 -8.93
N LEU A 71 -8.37 11.04 -10.06
CA LEU A 71 -8.73 11.84 -11.24
C LEU A 71 -10.16 11.57 -11.75
N PRO A 72 -10.60 10.31 -11.97
CA PRO A 72 -11.99 10.01 -12.36
C PRO A 72 -13.02 10.47 -11.32
N SER A 73 -12.68 10.44 -10.03
CA SER A 73 -13.58 10.86 -8.95
C SER A 73 -13.77 12.38 -8.84
N LEU A 74 -12.97 13.19 -9.54
CA LEU A 74 -13.08 14.65 -9.57
C LEU A 74 -14.12 15.15 -10.60
N PHE A 75 -14.56 14.29 -11.51
CA PHE A 75 -15.51 14.62 -12.58
C PHE A 75 -16.86 13.89 -12.42
N ASP A 76 -17.09 13.29 -11.25
CA ASP A 76 -18.25 12.47 -10.85
C ASP A 76 -19.20 13.19 -9.86
#